data_AF-A0A154PDR0-F1
#
_entry.id   AF-A0A154PDR0-F1
#
_cell.length_a   1.000
_cell.length_b   1.000
_cell.length_c   1.000
_cell.angle_alpha   90.00
_cell.angle_beta   90.00
_cell.angle_gamma   90.00
#
_symmetry.space_group_name_H-M   'P 1'
#
loop_
_entity.id
_entity.type
_entity.pdbx_description
1 polymer ?
#
loop_
_entity_poly.entity_id
_entity_poly.type
_entity_poly.pdbx_seq_one_letter_code
_entity_poly.pdbx_strand_id
1 'polypeptide(L)'
;MFQRSEKLFGVKYCNYVGDGDTKTFKAILDKQPYGEDFKIIKSECVIHVEKRMGSRLRNIKKTAKLGGKGKLTDALIKKLTKYYGLAIRRNFNSVEDMKKAIMAKVINR
;
A
#
# COMPACT_ATOMS: atom_id res chain seq x y z
N MET A 1 9.06 5.28 23.48
CA MET A 1 7.71 5.02 22.90
C MET A 1 7.32 3.56 23.08
N PHE A 2 8.04 2.61 22.47
CA PHE A 2 7.72 1.17 22.52
C PHE A 2 7.66 0.58 23.93
N GLN A 3 8.76 0.55 24.68
CA GLN A 3 8.76 0.03 26.06
C GLN A 3 7.83 0.80 27.01
N ARG A 4 7.62 2.10 26.73
CA ARG A 4 6.67 2.93 27.50
C ARG A 4 5.22 2.49 27.29
N SER A 5 4.83 2.07 26.08
CA SER A 5 3.46 1.59 25.83
C SER A 5 3.16 0.29 26.56
N GLU A 6 4.15 -0.60 26.62
CA GLU A 6 4.05 -1.85 27.37
C GLU A 6 3.99 -1.58 28.87
N LYS A 7 4.88 -0.75 29.40
CA LYS A 7 4.91 -0.45 30.84
C LYS A 7 3.65 0.24 31.35
N LEU A 8 3.10 1.19 30.59
CA LEU A 8 1.96 2.01 31.04
C LEU A 8 0.60 1.41 30.70
N PHE A 9 0.50 0.67 29.60
CA PHE A 9 -0.78 0.23 29.06
C PHE A 9 -0.83 -1.27 28.74
N GLY A 10 0.27 -2.01 28.91
CA GLY A 10 0.33 -3.44 28.57
C GLY A 10 0.24 -3.74 27.08
N VAL A 11 0.47 -2.76 26.19
CA VAL A 11 0.31 -2.92 24.74
C VAL A 11 1.62 -2.86 23.97
N LYS A 12 1.71 -3.68 22.92
CA LYS A 12 2.84 -3.75 21.98
C LYS A 12 2.42 -3.33 20.58
N TYR A 13 3.27 -2.56 19.90
CA TYR A 13 3.06 -2.24 18.49
C TYR A 13 3.52 -3.40 17.60
N CYS A 14 2.57 -4.13 17.01
CA CYS A 14 2.86 -5.27 16.12
C CYS A 14 3.04 -4.87 14.65
N ASN A 15 2.43 -3.76 14.21
CA ASN A 15 2.43 -3.33 12.82
C ASN A 15 3.15 -1.99 12.65
N TYR A 16 4.13 -1.95 11.74
CA TYR A 16 4.77 -0.73 11.27
C TYR A 16 4.18 -0.32 9.93
N VAL A 17 3.60 0.87 9.85
CA VAL A 17 3.06 1.45 8.60
C VAL A 17 3.96 2.61 8.18
N GLY A 18 4.62 2.50 7.03
CA GLY A 18 5.55 3.51 6.52
C GLY A 18 5.52 3.68 5.01
N ASP A 19 5.92 4.86 4.53
CA ASP A 19 6.02 5.22 3.10
C ASP A 19 7.29 4.66 2.44
N GLY A 20 7.50 3.34 2.52
CA GLY A 20 8.72 2.73 2.03
C GLY A 20 10.00 3.09 2.81
N ASP A 21 9.88 3.79 3.95
CA ASP A 21 11.01 4.08 4.83
C ASP A 21 11.59 2.79 5.40
N THR A 22 12.70 2.38 4.79
CA THR A 22 13.37 1.12 5.09
C THR A 22 14.38 1.31 6.21
N LYS A 23 14.88 2.54 6.42
CA LYS A 23 15.86 2.83 7.48
C LYS A 23 15.22 2.79 8.86
N THR A 24 14.05 3.43 9.02
CA THR A 24 13.33 3.42 10.30
C THR A 24 12.86 2.01 10.66
N PHE A 25 12.30 1.27 9.69
CA PHE A 25 11.90 -0.11 9.95
C PHE A 25 13.09 -0.99 10.33
N LYS A 26 14.23 -0.86 9.63
CA LYS A 26 15.46 -1.59 9.98
C LYS A 26 15.93 -1.24 11.40
N ALA A 27 15.98 0.04 11.76
CA ALA A 27 16.37 0.46 13.10
C ALA A 27 15.43 -0.10 14.20
N ILE A 28 14.14 -0.28 13.89
CA ILE A 28 13.19 -0.93 14.81
C ILE A 28 13.49 -2.42 14.94
N LEU A 29 13.77 -3.11 13.83
CA LEU A 29 14.15 -4.53 13.84
C LEU A 29 15.45 -4.77 14.61
N ASP A 30 16.47 -3.95 14.37
CA ASP A 30 17.78 -4.06 15.03
C ASP A 30 17.67 -3.80 16.54
N LYS A 31 16.76 -2.90 16.96
CA LYS A 31 16.57 -2.57 18.38
C LYS A 31 15.70 -3.57 19.15
N GLN A 32 14.95 -4.43 18.46
CA GLN A 32 14.06 -5.45 19.05
C GLN A 32 13.34 -4.96 20.33
N PRO A 33 12.51 -3.90 20.24
CA PRO A 33 12.04 -3.16 21.41
C PRO A 33 11.19 -3.98 22.41
N TYR A 34 10.75 -5.17 22.00
CA TYR A 34 9.92 -6.10 22.77
C TYR A 34 10.55 -7.50 22.91
N GLY A 35 11.85 -7.63 22.62
CA GLY A 35 12.59 -8.90 22.62
C GLY A 35 12.57 -9.65 21.29
N GLU A 36 13.37 -10.71 21.19
CA GLU A 36 13.55 -11.53 19.98
C GLU A 36 12.28 -12.27 19.54
N ASP A 37 11.44 -12.66 20.51
CA ASP A 37 10.20 -13.40 20.27
C ASP A 37 9.07 -12.55 19.67
N PHE A 38 9.21 -11.22 19.68
CA PHE A 38 8.17 -10.31 19.20
C PHE A 38 8.59 -9.59 17.93
N LYS A 39 8.14 -10.11 16.78
CA LYS A 39 8.43 -9.55 15.46
C LYS A 39 7.42 -8.48 15.06
N ILE A 40 7.95 -7.32 14.64
CA ILE A 40 7.14 -6.23 14.09
C ILE A 40 6.97 -6.45 12.59
N ILE A 41 5.73 -6.43 12.13
CA ILE A 41 5.33 -6.68 10.74
C ILE A 41 5.28 -5.35 9.99
N LYS A 42 5.96 -5.26 8.85
CA LYS A 42 5.83 -4.12 7.95
C LYS A 42 4.53 -4.24 7.16
N SER A 43 3.68 -3.24 7.26
CA SER A 43 2.44 -3.10 6.51
C SER A 43 2.54 -1.89 5.57
N GLU A 44 2.09 -2.06 4.33
CA GLU A 44 2.03 -0.97 3.36
C GLU A 44 0.67 -0.27 3.46
N CYS A 45 0.68 1.06 3.45
CA CYS A 45 -0.57 1.82 3.45
C CYS A 45 -1.20 1.81 2.05
N VAL A 46 -2.53 1.65 2.01
CA VAL A 46 -3.29 1.65 0.75
C VAL A 46 -3.08 2.95 -0.05
N ILE A 47 -2.93 4.09 0.63
CA ILE A 47 -2.66 5.38 -0.03
C ILE A 47 -1.33 5.33 -0.80
N HIS A 48 -0.30 4.69 -0.22
CA HIS A 48 0.99 4.53 -0.88
C HIS A 48 0.91 3.59 -2.08
N VAL A 49 0.14 2.52 -1.94
CA VAL A 49 -0.15 1.58 -3.03
C VAL A 49 -0.90 2.27 -4.18
N GLU A 50 -1.88 3.12 -3.88
CA GLU A 50 -2.58 3.99 -4.85
C GLU A 50 -1.59 4.93 -5.56
N LYS A 51 -0.79 5.69 -4.80
CA LYS A 51 0.22 6.61 -5.38
C LYS A 51 1.20 5.89 -6.30
N ARG A 52 1.70 4.72 -5.90
CA ARG A 52 2.61 3.88 -6.68
C ARG A 52 1.99 3.46 -8.01
N MET A 53 0.74 3.01 -8.01
CA MET A 53 0.02 2.67 -9.24
C MET A 53 -0.10 3.88 -10.17
N GLY A 54 -0.54 5.03 -9.64
CA GLY A 54 -0.71 6.24 -10.43
C GLY A 54 0.60 6.70 -11.09
N SER A 55 1.72 6.64 -10.36
CA SER A 55 3.05 6.95 -10.90
C SER A 55 3.49 5.97 -12.00
N ARG A 56 3.29 4.66 -11.80
CA ARG A 56 3.60 3.64 -12.82
C ARG A 56 2.78 3.84 -14.10
N LEU A 57 1.48 4.12 -13.97
CA LEU A 57 0.61 4.41 -15.12
C LEU A 57 1.04 5.67 -15.87
N ARG A 58 1.42 6.73 -15.15
CA ARG A 58 1.95 7.96 -15.77
C ARG A 58 3.28 7.71 -16.49
N ASN A 59 4.14 6.86 -15.96
CA ASN A 59 5.39 6.48 -16.62
C ASN A 59 5.10 5.70 -17.91
N ILE A 60 4.24 4.69 -17.86
CA ILE A 60 3.85 3.90 -19.05
C ILE A 60 3.18 4.79 -20.11
N LYS A 61 2.30 5.72 -19.70
CA LYS A 61 1.70 6.71 -20.60
C LYS A 61 2.76 7.46 -21.40
N LYS A 62 3.86 7.87 -20.75
CA LYS A 62 4.98 8.59 -21.38
C LYS A 62 5.84 7.67 -22.25
N THR A 63 6.31 6.55 -21.71
CA THR A 63 7.26 5.66 -22.38
C THR A 63 6.64 4.94 -23.58
N ALA A 64 5.39 4.48 -23.45
CA ALA A 64 4.67 3.78 -24.52
C ALA A 64 3.78 4.72 -25.37
N LYS A 65 3.88 6.04 -25.19
CA LYS A 65 3.10 7.07 -25.93
C LYS A 65 1.59 6.78 -25.97
N LEU A 66 1.03 6.30 -24.85
CA LEU A 66 -0.39 5.95 -24.71
C LEU A 66 -1.29 7.16 -24.35
N GLY A 67 -0.78 8.38 -24.48
CA GLY A 67 -1.57 9.60 -24.26
C GLY A 67 -2.51 9.92 -25.43
N GLY A 68 -3.50 10.79 -25.18
CA GLY A 68 -4.42 11.29 -26.20
C GLY A 68 -5.90 11.05 -25.87
N LYS A 69 -6.79 11.66 -26.66
CA LYS A 69 -8.25 11.46 -26.54
C LYS A 69 -8.59 9.98 -26.79
N GLY A 70 -9.41 9.40 -25.92
CA GLY A 70 -9.79 7.97 -25.99
C GLY A 70 -8.71 6.99 -25.48
N LYS A 71 -7.56 7.48 -24.99
CA LYS A 71 -6.46 6.64 -24.48
C LYS A 71 -6.22 6.84 -22.97
N LEU A 72 -5.00 6.60 -22.51
CA LEU A 72 -4.61 6.72 -21.10
C LEU A 72 -4.44 8.19 -20.69
N THR A 73 -5.54 8.84 -20.34
CA THR A 73 -5.58 10.23 -19.84
C THR A 73 -5.27 10.32 -18.34
N ASP A 74 -4.86 11.49 -17.84
CA ASP A 74 -4.60 11.65 -16.40
C ASP A 74 -5.87 11.52 -15.55
N ALA A 75 -7.02 11.93 -16.11
CA ALA A 75 -8.32 11.70 -15.50
C ALA A 75 -8.63 10.20 -15.37
N LEU A 76 -8.33 9.41 -16.41
CA LEU A 76 -8.47 7.96 -16.37
C LEU A 76 -7.53 7.33 -15.33
N ILE A 77 -6.25 7.75 -15.30
CA ILE A 77 -5.28 7.27 -14.31
C ILE A 77 -5.79 7.54 -12.89
N LYS A 78 -6.24 8.76 -12.60
CA LYS A 78 -6.81 9.12 -11.28
C LYS A 78 -7.99 8.20 -10.91
N LYS A 79 -8.88 7.93 -11.86
CA LYS A 79 -10.06 7.06 -11.66
C LYS A 79 -9.64 5.61 -11.39
N LEU A 80 -8.69 5.06 -12.17
CA LEU A 80 -8.15 3.71 -11.99
C LEU A 80 -7.46 3.55 -10.64
N THR A 81 -6.61 4.52 -10.26
CA THR A 81 -5.93 4.52 -8.97
C THR A 81 -6.91 4.52 -7.80
N LYS A 82 -7.97 5.33 -7.86
CA LYS A 82 -9.00 5.36 -6.80
C LYS A 82 -9.76 4.03 -6.70
N TYR A 83 -10.11 3.41 -7.83
CA TYR A 83 -10.78 2.11 -7.80
C TYR A 83 -9.88 1.00 -7.26
N TYR A 84 -8.60 1.03 -7.61
CA TYR A 84 -7.64 0.05 -7.12
C TYR A 84 -7.55 0.04 -5.60
N GLY A 85 -7.38 1.20 -4.96
CA GLY A 85 -7.38 1.23 -3.50
C GLY A 85 -8.76 0.97 -2.89
N LEU A 86 -9.86 1.27 -3.58
CA LEU A 86 -11.20 0.88 -3.12
C LEU A 86 -11.38 -0.64 -3.13
N ALA A 87 -10.89 -1.33 -4.16
CA ALA A 87 -10.91 -2.79 -4.25
C ALA A 87 -10.09 -3.44 -3.14
N ILE A 88 -8.92 -2.87 -2.82
CA ILE A 88 -8.09 -3.31 -1.69
C ILE A 88 -8.85 -3.13 -0.36
N ARG A 89 -9.40 -1.94 -0.10
CA ARG A 89 -10.11 -1.65 1.16
C ARG A 89 -11.35 -2.51 1.37
N ARG A 90 -12.09 -2.82 0.31
CA ARG A 90 -13.34 -3.62 0.39
C ARG A 90 -13.10 -5.12 0.52
N ASN A 91 -11.92 -5.61 0.13
CA ASN A 91 -11.58 -7.02 0.10
C ASN A 91 -10.31 -7.33 0.90
N PHE A 92 -10.06 -6.58 1.98
CA PHE A 92 -8.81 -6.70 2.75
C PHE A 92 -8.63 -8.07 3.42
N ASN A 93 -9.72 -8.83 3.59
CA ASN A 93 -9.72 -10.17 4.18
C ASN A 93 -9.42 -11.30 3.17
N SER A 94 -9.40 -11.01 1.86
CA SER A 94 -9.26 -12.03 0.82
C SER A 94 -8.43 -11.51 -0.36
N VAL A 95 -7.23 -12.07 -0.51
CA VAL A 95 -6.35 -11.75 -1.65
C VAL A 95 -7.00 -12.15 -2.97
N GLU A 96 -7.77 -13.23 -2.98
CA GLU A 96 -8.48 -13.70 -4.16
C GLU A 96 -9.57 -12.73 -4.59
N ASP A 97 -10.43 -12.29 -3.66
CA ASP A 97 -11.51 -11.34 -3.95
C ASP A 97 -10.97 -9.97 -4.32
N MET A 98 -9.86 -9.57 -3.70
CA MET A 98 -9.12 -8.37 -4.08
C MET A 98 -8.67 -8.43 -5.54
N LYS A 99 -8.04 -9.54 -5.96
CA LYS A 99 -7.63 -9.74 -7.36
C LYS A 99 -8.83 -9.73 -8.31
N LYS A 100 -9.91 -10.44 -7.97
CA LYS A 100 -11.15 -10.46 -8.75
C LYS A 100 -11.74 -9.06 -8.90
N ALA A 101 -11.86 -8.29 -7.81
CA ALA A 101 -12.40 -6.95 -7.82
C ALA A 101 -11.55 -5.95 -8.63
N ILE A 102 -10.22 -6.09 -8.58
CA ILE A 102 -9.30 -5.29 -9.39
C ILE A 102 -9.50 -5.62 -10.88
N MET A 103 -9.49 -6.91 -11.25
CA MET A 103 -9.60 -7.34 -12.64
C MET A 103 -10.96 -7.01 -13.26
N ALA A 104 -12.06 -7.22 -12.52
CA ALA A 104 -13.41 -6.90 -12.98
C ALA A 104 -13.60 -5.42 -13.34
N LYS A 105 -12.80 -4.51 -12.79
CA LYS A 105 -12.88 -3.07 -13.12
C LYS A 105 -11.91 -2.64 -14.21
N VAL A 106 -10.86 -3.41 -14.47
CA VAL A 106 -9.90 -3.16 -15.56
C VAL A 106 -10.43 -3.71 -16.89
N ILE A 107 -11.08 -4.89 -16.88
CA ILE A 107 -11.51 -5.61 -18.09
C ILE A 107 -12.89 -5.15 -18.60
N ASN A 108 -13.82 -4.78 -17.72
CA ASN A 108 -15.19 -4.38 -18.11
C ASN A 108 -15.26 -2.90 -18.58
N ARG A 109 -14.37 -2.51 -19.50
CA ARG A 109 -14.26 -1.14 -19.98
C ARG A 109 -14.21 -1.04 -21.49
#